data_AF-A0A6A7L4N5-F1
#
_entry.id   AF-A0A6A7L4N5-F1
#
_cell.length_a   1.000
_cell.length_b   1.000
_cell.length_c   1.000
_cell.angle_alpha   90.00
_cell.angle_beta   90.00
_cell.angle_gamma   90.00
#
_symmetry.space_group_name_H-M   'P 1'
#
loop_
_entity.id
_entity.type
_entity.pdbx_description
1 polymer ?
#
loop_
_entity_poly.entity_id
_entity_poly.type
_entity_poly.pdbx_seq_one_letter_code
_entity_poly.pdbx_strand_id
1 'polypeptide(L)'
;MQADSVRRYQVQARSTDTFGRVLCSTRHHHFIVDGPAQNGCPGEAVTPAEVFLAGVASCGVELIHVIARDQGIRVKGVTAEIEGWVDREHPVRTDLMVFNGARLRLVLTGVTRPQAEELVEKFKSR
;
A
#
# COMPACT_ATOMS: atom_id res chain seq x y z
N MET A 1 7.87 -31.95 13.26
CA MET A 1 6.80 -31.17 12.60
C MET A 1 7.46 -30.11 11.76
N GLN A 2 7.33 -30.18 10.43
CA GLN A 2 7.91 -29.20 9.52
C GLN A 2 7.04 -27.94 9.61
N ALA A 3 7.60 -26.82 10.05
CA ALA A 3 6.89 -25.55 10.02
C ALA A 3 6.61 -25.22 8.55
N ASP A 4 5.34 -25.13 8.19
CA ASP A 4 4.90 -24.75 6.84
C ASP A 4 5.49 -23.36 6.53
N SER A 5 6.49 -23.30 5.65
CA SER A 5 7.24 -22.07 5.33
C SER A 5 6.40 -21.07 4.52
N VAL A 6 5.19 -21.46 4.15
CA VAL A 6 4.30 -20.69 3.28
C VAL A 6 3.39 -19.79 4.13
N ARG A 7 3.60 -18.48 3.99
CA ARG A 7 2.64 -17.48 4.48
C ARG A 7 1.48 -17.38 3.50
N ARG A 8 0.25 -17.64 3.96
CA ARG A 8 -0.98 -17.54 3.16
C ARG A 8 -1.81 -16.35 3.60
N TYR A 9 -2.27 -15.56 2.65
CA TYR A 9 -3.16 -14.41 2.86
C TYR A 9 -4.41 -14.60 2.00
N GLN A 10 -5.58 -14.29 2.54
CA GLN A 10 -6.85 -14.46 1.85
C GLN A 10 -7.71 -13.21 2.02
N VAL A 11 -8.28 -12.76 0.91
CA VAL A 11 -9.23 -11.65 0.82
C VAL A 11 -10.36 -12.06 -0.12
N GLN A 12 -11.56 -11.55 0.09
CA GLN A 12 -12.69 -11.76 -0.82
C GLN A 12 -13.24 -10.41 -1.29
N ALA A 13 -13.63 -10.34 -2.55
CA ALA A 13 -14.35 -9.22 -3.13
C ALA A 13 -15.56 -9.75 -3.88
N ARG A 14 -16.71 -9.08 -3.77
CA ARG A 14 -17.91 -9.38 -4.56
C ARG A 14 -18.59 -8.11 -5.03
N SER A 15 -19.26 -8.19 -6.18
CA SER A 15 -20.12 -7.11 -6.65
C SER A 15 -21.29 -6.86 -5.71
N THR A 16 -21.86 -5.67 -5.83
CA THR A 16 -23.13 -5.28 -5.20
C THR A 16 -24.16 -4.98 -6.29
N ASP A 17 -25.36 -4.54 -5.90
CA ASP A 17 -26.40 -4.11 -6.83
C ASP A 17 -26.09 -2.74 -7.49
N THR A 18 -25.07 -2.04 -6.99
CA THR A 18 -24.57 -0.79 -7.59
C THR A 18 -23.40 -1.08 -8.52
N PHE A 19 -23.53 -0.69 -9.80
CA PHE A 19 -22.47 -0.85 -10.80
C PHE A 19 -21.15 -0.23 -10.31
N GLY A 20 -20.06 -0.99 -10.42
CA GLY A 20 -18.73 -0.54 -10.01
C GLY A 20 -18.49 -0.51 -8.50
N ARG A 21 -19.48 -0.85 -7.66
CA ARG A 21 -19.33 -0.93 -6.20
C ARG A 21 -19.10 -2.35 -5.73
N VAL A 22 -18.07 -2.54 -4.91
CA VAL A 22 -17.55 -3.83 -4.47
C VAL A 22 -17.54 -3.90 -2.95
N LEU A 23 -18.03 -5.01 -2.40
CA LEU A 23 -17.84 -5.34 -0.98
C LEU A 23 -16.57 -6.18 -0.82
N CYS A 24 -15.55 -5.60 -0.20
CA CYS A 24 -14.31 -6.27 0.16
C CYS A 24 -14.39 -6.81 1.59
N SER A 25 -13.88 -8.02 1.80
CA SER A 25 -13.85 -8.70 3.09
C SER A 25 -12.45 -9.25 3.39
N THR A 26 -11.90 -8.84 4.53
CA THR A 26 -10.59 -9.28 5.03
C THR A 26 -10.73 -9.72 6.49
N ARG A 27 -10.72 -11.03 6.74
CA ARG A 27 -11.10 -11.61 8.05
C ARG A 27 -12.51 -11.16 8.47
N HIS A 28 -12.64 -10.37 9.53
CA HIS A 28 -13.90 -9.82 10.04
C HIS A 28 -14.11 -8.34 9.67
N HIS A 29 -13.24 -7.78 8.83
CA HIS A 29 -13.36 -6.41 8.35
C HIS A 29 -14.02 -6.41 6.97
N HIS A 30 -14.99 -5.53 6.82
CA HIS A 30 -15.75 -5.36 5.59
C HIS A 30 -15.75 -3.88 5.23
N PHE A 31 -15.44 -3.57 3.98
CA PHE A 31 -15.42 -2.20 3.50
C PHE A 31 -15.81 -2.14 2.02
N ILE A 32 -16.34 -0.99 1.62
CA ILE A 32 -16.73 -0.72 0.25
C ILE A 32 -15.55 -0.19 -0.53
N VAL A 33 -15.39 -0.68 -1.75
CA VAL A 33 -14.47 -0.15 -2.75
C VAL A 33 -15.28 0.22 -3.99
N ASP A 34 -15.15 1.46 -4.45
CA ASP A 34 -15.77 1.91 -5.69
C ASP A 34 -14.73 1.94 -6.82
N GLY A 35 -15.12 1.50 -8.01
CA GLY A 35 -14.29 1.65 -9.20
C GLY A 35 -14.01 3.12 -9.54
N PRO A 36 -13.08 3.39 -10.47
CA PRO A 36 -12.78 4.75 -10.90
C PRO A 36 -14.02 5.46 -11.44
N ALA A 37 -14.28 6.70 -11.02
CA ALA A 37 -15.40 7.50 -11.52
C ALA A 37 -15.34 7.71 -13.04
N GLN A 38 -14.13 7.69 -13.64
CA GLN A 38 -13.91 7.76 -15.09
C GLN A 38 -14.49 6.55 -15.84
N ASN A 39 -14.74 5.44 -15.14
CA ASN A 39 -15.41 4.25 -15.69
C ASN A 39 -16.93 4.29 -15.45
N GLY A 40 -17.49 5.41 -14.96
CA GLY A 40 -18.90 5.55 -14.62
C GLY A 40 -19.29 4.92 -13.28
N CYS A 41 -18.33 4.61 -12.42
CA CYS A 41 -18.56 4.11 -11.06
C CYS A 41 -18.89 5.26 -10.07
N PRO A 42 -19.44 4.99 -8.88
CA PRO A 42 -19.88 6.04 -7.95
C PRO A 42 -18.75 6.95 -7.46
N GLY A 43 -17.57 6.40 -7.16
CA GLY A 43 -16.42 7.18 -6.68
C GLY A 43 -16.61 7.82 -5.30
N GLU A 44 -17.52 7.29 -4.46
CA GLU A 44 -17.82 7.83 -3.12
C GLU A 44 -16.96 7.14 -2.04
N ALA A 45 -16.70 5.85 -2.21
CA ALA A 45 -15.83 5.05 -1.35
C ALA A 45 -14.38 5.06 -1.86
N VAL A 46 -13.47 4.48 -1.06
CA VAL A 46 -12.07 4.27 -1.47
C VAL A 46 -12.00 3.48 -2.78
N THR A 47 -11.01 3.77 -3.59
CA THR A 47 -10.80 3.13 -4.90
C THR A 47 -9.80 1.97 -4.80
N PRO A 48 -9.79 1.03 -5.77
CA PRO A 48 -8.79 -0.04 -5.80
C PRO A 48 -7.35 0.48 -5.79
N ALA A 49 -7.12 1.61 -6.48
CA ALA A 49 -5.83 2.29 -6.52
C ALA A 49 -5.40 2.76 -5.12
N GLU A 50 -6.29 3.43 -4.39
CA GLU A 50 -6.01 3.89 -3.02
C GLU A 50 -5.82 2.74 -2.04
N VAL A 51 -6.61 1.67 -2.15
CA VAL A 51 -6.44 0.46 -1.32
C VAL A 51 -5.08 -0.19 -1.56
N PHE A 52 -4.65 -0.28 -2.83
CA PHE A 52 -3.31 -0.77 -3.17
C PHE A 52 -2.21 0.10 -2.54
N LEU A 53 -2.30 1.42 -2.72
CA LEU A 53 -1.33 2.36 -2.18
C LEU A 53 -1.31 2.35 -0.64
N ALA A 54 -2.47 2.21 0.01
CA ALA A 54 -2.57 2.04 1.46
C ALA A 54 -1.87 0.75 1.94
N GLY A 55 -1.98 -0.34 1.16
CA GLY A 55 -1.22 -1.57 1.38
C GLY A 55 0.29 -1.34 1.32
N VAL A 56 0.78 -0.61 0.31
CA VAL A 56 2.21 -0.26 0.18
C VAL A 56 2.67 0.63 1.33
N ALA A 57 1.91 1.67 1.68
CA ALA A 57 2.25 2.59 2.76
C ALA A 57 2.30 1.89 4.13
N SER A 58 1.30 1.05 4.43
CA SER A 58 1.27 0.28 5.69
C SER A 58 2.42 -0.72 5.77
N CYS A 59 2.76 -1.39 4.67
CA CYS A 59 3.95 -2.24 4.58
C CYS A 59 5.24 -1.44 4.84
N GLY A 60 5.37 -0.25 4.25
CA GLY A 60 6.53 0.61 4.47
C GLY A 60 6.71 1.03 5.93
N VAL A 61 5.62 1.42 6.61
CA VAL A 61 5.66 1.74 8.05
C VAL A 61 6.11 0.53 8.86
N GLU A 62 5.47 -0.63 8.67
CA GLU A 62 5.79 -1.85 9.41
C GLU A 62 7.24 -2.29 9.19
N LEU A 63 7.70 -2.29 7.94
CA LEU A 63 9.02 -2.78 7.59
C LEU A 63 10.14 -1.90 8.15
N ILE A 64 9.96 -0.58 8.20
CA ILE A 64 10.91 0.32 8.87
C ILE A 64 11.02 -0.02 10.36
N HIS A 65 9.89 -0.28 11.04
CA HIS A 65 9.91 -0.69 12.45
C HIS A 65 10.67 -2.02 12.65
N VAL A 66 10.47 -3.00 11.77
CA VAL A 66 11.19 -4.29 11.81
C VAL A 66 12.68 -4.08 11.61
N ILE A 67 13.08 -3.35 10.56
CA ILE A 67 14.48 -3.08 10.23
C ILE A 67 15.18 -2.33 11.38
N ALA A 68 14.50 -1.34 11.98
CA ALA A 68 15.04 -0.57 13.10
C ALA A 68 15.24 -1.43 14.35
N ARG A 69 14.26 -2.30 14.67
CA ARG A 69 14.38 -3.26 15.78
C ARG A 69 15.58 -4.17 15.57
N ASP A 70 15.75 -4.72 14.38
CA ASP A 70 16.84 -5.66 14.06
C ASP A 70 18.23 -4.98 14.13
N GLN A 71 18.29 -3.64 14.08
CA GLN A 71 19.53 -2.85 14.22
C GLN A 71 19.71 -2.20 15.59
N GLY A 72 18.78 -2.43 16.53
CA GLY A 72 18.82 -1.77 17.84
C GLY A 72 18.59 -0.25 17.78
N ILE A 73 18.00 0.27 16.70
CA ILE A 73 17.66 1.69 16.55
C ILE A 73 16.27 1.93 17.12
N ARG A 74 16.16 2.84 18.10
CA ARG A 74 14.87 3.19 18.70
C ARG A 74 14.16 4.28 17.90
N VAL A 75 13.25 3.86 17.02
CA VAL A 75 12.31 4.77 16.34
C VAL A 75 11.10 5.04 17.24
N LYS A 76 10.72 6.32 17.41
CA LYS A 76 9.53 6.71 18.19
C LYS A 76 8.24 6.64 17.38
N GLY A 77 8.32 6.89 16.08
CA GLY A 77 7.18 6.81 15.17
C GLY A 77 7.60 6.93 13.71
N VAL A 78 6.81 6.31 12.85
CA VAL A 78 6.97 6.32 11.39
C VAL A 78 5.63 6.66 10.75
N THR A 79 5.64 7.64 9.85
CA THR A 79 4.49 7.96 8.99
C THR A 79 4.89 7.75 7.53
N ALA A 80 4.00 7.15 6.74
CA ALA A 80 4.14 7.01 5.31
C ALA A 80 3.06 7.80 4.59
N GLU A 81 3.47 8.61 3.62
CA GLU A 81 2.58 9.25 2.66
C GLU A 81 2.95 8.79 1.27
N ILE A 82 1.98 8.27 0.52
CA ILE A 82 2.21 7.74 -0.81
C ILE A 82 1.28 8.40 -1.81
N GLU A 83 1.84 8.73 -2.96
CA GLU A 83 1.13 9.23 -4.13
C GLU A 83 1.47 8.33 -5.31
N GLY A 84 0.47 7.91 -6.08
CA GLY A 84 0.66 7.16 -7.32
C GLY A 84 -0.07 7.85 -8.46
N TRP A 85 0.51 7.85 -9.66
CA TRP A 85 -0.07 8.53 -10.82
C TRP A 85 -0.11 7.63 -12.04
N VAL A 86 -1.12 7.87 -12.89
CA VAL A 86 -1.26 7.27 -14.22
C VAL A 86 -1.26 8.42 -15.22
N ASP A 87 -0.36 8.37 -16.19
CA ASP A 87 -0.31 9.27 -17.34
C ASP A 87 -0.89 8.52 -18.55
N ARG A 88 -2.09 8.93 -18.97
CA ARG A 88 -2.81 8.30 -20.09
C ARG A 88 -2.24 8.68 -21.45
N GLU A 89 -1.52 9.80 -21.55
CA GLU A 89 -0.86 10.23 -22.77
C GLU A 89 0.47 9.48 -22.98
N HIS A 90 1.10 9.06 -21.89
CA HIS A 90 2.33 8.27 -21.90
C HIS A 90 2.17 6.96 -21.11
N PRO A 91 1.29 6.05 -21.56
CA PRO A 91 1.02 4.83 -20.81
C PRO A 91 2.24 3.91 -20.79
N VAL A 92 2.52 3.28 -19.64
CA VAL A 92 3.60 2.30 -19.51
C VAL A 92 3.34 1.08 -20.42
N ARG A 93 2.06 0.73 -20.63
CA ARG A 93 1.60 -0.37 -21.48
C ARG A 93 0.25 -0.03 -22.09
N THR A 94 -0.03 -0.58 -23.27
CA THR A 94 -1.27 -0.30 -24.03
C THR A 94 -2.41 -1.27 -23.71
N ASP A 95 -2.12 -2.41 -23.09
CA ASP A 95 -3.07 -3.49 -22.83
C ASP A 95 -3.79 -3.34 -21.48
N LEU A 96 -3.11 -2.83 -20.46
CA LEU A 96 -3.66 -2.60 -19.12
C LEU A 96 -3.24 -1.24 -18.57
N MET A 97 -4.14 -0.63 -17.81
CA MET A 97 -3.83 0.56 -17.01
C MET A 97 -2.98 0.15 -15.80
N VAL A 98 -1.78 0.73 -15.69
CA VAL A 98 -0.88 0.59 -14.54
C VAL A 98 -0.40 1.97 -14.11
N PHE A 99 0.05 2.10 -12.86
CA PHE A 99 0.72 3.33 -12.41
C PHE A 99 1.99 3.58 -13.22
N ASN A 100 2.17 4.83 -13.65
CA ASN A 100 3.41 5.33 -14.26
C ASN A 100 4.52 5.50 -13.22
N GLY A 101 4.13 5.80 -11.98
CA GLY A 101 5.05 5.90 -10.87
C GLY A 101 4.33 6.10 -9.56
N ALA A 102 5.11 6.01 -8.49
CA ALA A 102 4.67 6.35 -7.15
C ALA A 102 5.79 7.06 -6.39
N ARG A 103 5.41 7.93 -5.45
CA ARG A 103 6.30 8.64 -4.54
C ARG A 103 5.88 8.32 -3.12
N LEU A 104 6.76 7.65 -2.38
CA LEU A 104 6.60 7.34 -0.97
C LEU A 104 7.48 8.29 -0.14
N ARG A 105 6.87 9.06 0.75
CA ARG A 105 7.55 9.89 1.75
C ARG A 105 7.44 9.23 3.12
N LEU A 106 8.58 8.95 3.74
CA LEU A 106 8.67 8.42 5.10
C LEU A 106 9.14 9.52 6.05
N VAL A 107 8.40 9.71 7.14
CA VAL A 107 8.77 10.64 8.22
C VAL A 107 9.05 9.81 9.46
N LEU A 108 10.30 9.81 9.90
CA LEU A 108 10.77 9.08 11.07
C LEU A 108 11.03 10.05 12.22
N THR A 109 10.52 9.74 13.41
CA THR A 109 10.72 10.53 14.62
C THR A 109 11.54 9.77 15.64
N GLY A 110 12.38 10.50 16.38
CA GLY A 110 13.24 9.92 17.42
C GLY A 110 14.55 9.29 16.92
N VAL A 111 14.91 9.50 15.65
CA VAL A 111 16.18 9.08 15.05
C VAL A 111 16.94 10.27 14.49
N THR A 112 18.25 10.11 14.32
CA THR A 112 19.07 11.10 13.60
C THR A 112 18.87 10.99 12.08
N ARG A 113 19.27 12.01 11.34
CA ARG A 113 19.19 12.00 9.88
C ARG A 113 19.99 10.83 9.24
N PRO A 114 21.25 10.54 9.66
CA PRO A 114 21.98 9.38 9.14
C PRO A 114 21.29 8.05 9.45
N GLN A 115 20.72 7.88 10.64
CA GLN A 115 19.95 6.68 10.99
C GLN A 115 18.70 6.53 10.10
N ALA A 116 17.99 7.63 9.86
CA ALA A 116 16.82 7.62 8.98
C ALA A 116 17.20 7.22 7.54
N GLU A 117 18.32 7.74 7.03
CA GLU A 117 18.82 7.39 5.70
C GLU A 117 19.22 5.92 5.61
N GLU A 118 19.95 5.39 6.60
CA GLU A 118 20.31 3.97 6.65
C GLU A 118 19.07 3.05 6.66
N LEU A 119 18.06 3.40 7.46
CA LEU A 119 16.80 2.66 7.52
C LEU A 119 16.05 2.68 6.18
N VAL A 120 16.00 3.84 5.51
CA VAL A 120 15.36 3.99 4.21
C VAL A 120 16.09 3.21 3.11
N GLU A 121 17.42 3.23 3.10
CA GLU A 121 18.19 2.46 2.11
C GLU A 121 18.00 0.95 2.28
N LYS A 122 17.96 0.46 3.52
CA LYS A 122 17.65 -0.95 3.78
C LYS A 122 16.22 -1.29 3.39
N PHE A 123 15.26 -0.40 3.64
CA PHE A 123 13.87 -0.57 3.19
C PHE A 123 13.79 -0.74 1.66
N LYS A 124 14.51 0.08 0.89
CA LYS A 124 14.53 -0.01 -0.59
C LYS A 124 15.13 -1.32 -1.12
N SER A 125 16.00 -1.98 -0.34
CA SER A 125 16.62 -3.25 -0.73
C SER A 125 15.78 -4.51 -0.45
N ARG A 126 14.59 -4.34 0.13
CA ARG A 126 13.65 -5.43 0.45
C ARG A 126 12.51 -5.45 -0.54
#